data_AF-A0A9E8TTU5-F1
#
_entry.id   AF-A0A9E8TTU5-F1
#
_cell.length_a   1.000
_cell.length_b   1.000
_cell.length_c   1.000
_cell.angle_alpha   90.00
_cell.angle_beta   90.00
_cell.angle_gamma   90.00
#
_symmetry.space_group_name_H-M   'P 1'
#
loop_
_entity.id
_entity.type
_entity.pdbx_description
1 polymer ?
#
loop_
_entity_poly.entity_id
_entity_poly.type
_entity_poly.pdbx_seq_one_letter_code
_entity_poly.pdbx_strand_id
1 'polypeptide(L)'
;MTTTMRRTAVTATTTGVLALGLLLAGCTSGGAGDGDEAGSGGSSADSTEGTFDDLASCDDVGSALGGVVDGLELRDDSTFSGDQANCQWATPTTEATDAADVTAIVVLAQRQEFSADDISAQTSQIEGTEGVETVDDSRVQAFGGQAFSQSVTQQGITASASTVLSPHGLVAVTATGAGDDAPLSTDETLDAAYGLFD
;
A
#
# COMPACT_ATOMS: atom_id res chain seq x y z
N MET A 1 8.06 15.90 -46.10
CA MET A 1 8.67 16.44 -44.87
C MET A 1 7.94 15.76 -43.73
N THR A 2 8.55 14.70 -43.17
CA THR A 2 7.89 13.80 -42.21
C THR A 2 8.14 14.34 -40.82
N THR A 3 7.10 14.82 -40.15
CA THR A 3 7.22 15.42 -38.81
C THR A 3 7.34 14.29 -37.79
N THR A 4 8.56 13.97 -37.37
CA THR A 4 8.82 13.03 -36.29
C THR A 4 8.37 13.66 -34.97
N MET A 5 7.15 13.34 -34.52
CA MET A 5 6.72 13.64 -33.15
C MET A 5 7.56 12.80 -32.20
N ARG A 6 8.48 13.45 -31.49
CA ARG A 6 9.21 12.83 -30.39
C ARG A 6 8.19 12.50 -29.30
N ARG A 7 7.98 11.21 -29.05
CA ARG A 7 7.31 10.71 -27.85
C ARG A 7 8.13 11.16 -26.64
N THR A 8 7.68 12.24 -26.01
CA THR A 8 8.18 12.62 -24.68
C THR A 8 7.64 11.55 -23.73
N ALA A 9 8.53 10.66 -23.27
CA ALA A 9 8.21 9.77 -22.17
C ALA A 9 7.80 10.64 -20.99
N VAL A 10 6.51 10.63 -20.65
CA VAL A 10 5.99 11.27 -19.46
C VAL A 10 6.40 10.35 -18.31
N THR A 11 7.63 10.51 -17.83
CA THR A 11 8.00 10.13 -16.47
C THR A 11 7.25 11.08 -15.54
N ALA A 12 5.96 10.81 -15.34
CA ALA A 12 5.17 11.40 -14.28
C ALA A 12 5.79 10.90 -12.98
N THR A 13 6.71 11.67 -12.43
CA THR A 13 7.22 11.48 -11.08
C THR A 13 6.04 11.62 -10.13
N THR A 14 5.49 10.47 -9.71
CA THR A 14 4.46 10.24 -8.69
C THR A 14 4.97 10.57 -7.29
N THR A 15 5.65 11.71 -7.13
CA THR A 15 6.35 12.09 -5.91
C THR A 15 5.40 12.40 -4.74
N GLY A 16 4.11 12.61 -5.00
CA GLY A 16 3.11 12.94 -3.97
C GLY A 16 2.57 11.72 -3.22
N VAL A 17 2.29 10.62 -3.94
CA VAL A 17 1.75 9.39 -3.35
C VAL A 17 2.83 8.60 -2.61
N LEU A 18 4.06 8.61 -3.12
CA LEU A 18 5.21 7.98 -2.47
C LEU A 18 5.55 8.61 -1.11
N ALA A 19 4.96 9.76 -0.76
CA ALA A 19 5.21 10.42 0.52
C ALA A 19 4.76 9.55 1.70
N LEU A 20 3.63 8.84 1.63
CA LEU A 20 3.18 7.94 2.71
C LEU A 20 4.18 6.78 2.92
N GLY A 21 4.68 6.18 1.84
CA GLY A 21 5.70 5.12 1.91
C GLY A 21 7.08 5.59 2.38
N LEU A 22 7.52 6.78 1.92
CA LEU A 22 8.84 7.33 2.21
C LEU A 22 8.93 8.03 3.57
N LEU A 23 7.82 8.56 4.10
CA LEU A 23 7.77 9.16 5.44
C LEU A 23 7.96 8.13 6.55
N LEU A 24 7.69 6.84 6.28
CA LEU A 24 7.66 5.77 7.28
C LEU A 24 8.94 4.92 7.32
N ALA A 25 9.69 4.83 6.22
CA ALA A 25 11.00 4.18 6.21
C ALA A 25 12.11 5.01 6.92
N GLY A 26 11.79 6.21 7.41
CA GLY A 26 12.76 7.22 7.86
C GLY A 26 13.13 7.25 9.35
N CYS A 27 12.53 6.43 10.22
CA CYS A 27 12.78 6.50 11.67
C CYS A 27 13.09 5.15 12.33
N THR A 28 14.07 4.40 11.83
CA THR A 28 14.79 3.43 12.67
C THR A 28 16.17 3.97 13.05
N SER A 29 16.20 4.79 14.10
CA SER A 29 17.45 5.20 14.74
C SER A 29 17.37 4.98 16.26
N GLY A 30 17.84 3.81 16.68
CA GLY A 30 18.68 3.60 17.86
C GLY A 30 18.09 3.86 19.24
N GLY A 31 17.71 2.78 19.93
CA GLY A 31 17.54 2.76 21.39
C GLY A 31 17.99 1.41 21.96
N ALA A 32 19.15 1.39 22.61
CA ALA A 32 19.64 0.26 23.40
C ALA A 32 19.03 0.30 24.82
N GLY A 33 18.72 -0.86 25.40
CA GLY A 33 18.39 -0.98 26.82
C GLY A 33 17.91 -2.37 27.24
N ASP A 34 18.81 -3.10 27.91
CA ASP A 34 18.60 -4.31 28.70
C ASP A 34 17.35 -4.31 29.62
N GLY A 35 16.81 -5.51 29.89
CA GLY A 35 15.99 -5.78 31.07
C GLY A 35 15.24 -7.11 31.02
N ASP A 36 15.72 -8.11 31.76
CA ASP A 36 15.04 -9.37 32.09
C ASP A 36 13.63 -9.18 32.69
N GLU A 37 12.69 -10.11 32.45
CA GLU A 37 12.05 -10.95 33.50
C GLU A 37 10.87 -11.80 32.95
N ALA A 38 10.70 -12.98 33.57
CA ALA A 38 9.82 -14.06 33.18
C ALA A 38 8.35 -13.89 33.62
N GLY A 39 7.39 -14.49 32.90
CA GLY A 39 5.99 -14.54 33.33
C GLY A 39 5.08 -15.45 32.51
N SER A 40 4.66 -16.55 33.13
CA SER A 40 3.81 -17.63 32.66
C SER A 40 2.38 -17.25 32.22
N GLY A 41 1.87 -17.93 31.17
CA GLY A 41 0.55 -18.55 31.20
C GLY A 41 -0.57 -17.91 30.36
N GLY A 42 -1.10 -18.68 29.41
CA GLY A 42 -2.41 -18.41 28.81
C GLY A 42 -2.53 -18.87 27.36
N SER A 43 -2.66 -20.17 27.12
CA SER A 43 -3.12 -20.67 25.82
C SER A 43 -4.61 -20.38 25.66
N SER A 44 -4.93 -19.23 25.07
CA SER A 44 -6.17 -19.04 24.34
C SER A 44 -5.86 -19.30 22.87
N ALA A 45 -6.60 -20.22 22.25
CA ALA A 45 -6.65 -20.29 20.81
C ALA A 45 -7.41 -19.04 20.36
N ASP A 46 -6.66 -17.96 20.11
CA ASP A 46 -7.17 -16.79 19.41
C ASP A 46 -7.35 -17.20 17.94
N SER A 47 -8.52 -16.91 17.39
CA SER A 47 -8.70 -16.94 15.94
C SER A 47 -7.77 -15.87 15.37
N THR A 48 -6.78 -16.30 14.60
CA THR A 48 -5.69 -15.48 14.04
C THR A 48 -6.16 -14.54 12.92
N GLU A 49 -7.41 -14.06 12.98
CA GLU A 49 -7.99 -13.17 11.98
C GLU A 49 -7.33 -11.78 12.09
N GLY A 50 -6.90 -11.22 10.96
CA GLY A 50 -6.19 -9.95 10.85
C GLY A 50 -4.69 -10.04 11.02
N THR A 51 -4.09 -11.24 10.99
CA THR A 51 -2.62 -11.34 10.88
C THR A 51 -2.15 -11.18 9.46
N PHE A 52 -0.95 -10.65 9.30
CA PHE A 52 -0.36 -10.41 7.99
C PHE A 52 -0.05 -11.75 7.31
N ASP A 53 -0.47 -11.93 6.06
CA ASP A 53 -0.21 -13.15 5.29
C ASP A 53 1.29 -13.48 5.23
N ASP A 54 1.62 -14.77 5.17
CA ASP A 54 3.01 -15.21 5.01
C ASP A 54 3.46 -15.09 3.55
N LEU A 55 3.65 -13.84 3.12
CA LEU A 55 4.11 -13.49 1.78
C LEU A 55 5.64 -13.66 1.70
N ALA A 56 6.14 -14.18 0.57
CA ALA A 56 7.57 -14.37 0.36
C ALA A 56 8.11 -13.63 -0.88
N SER A 57 7.22 -13.06 -1.70
CA SER A 57 7.56 -12.42 -2.96
C SER A 57 6.47 -11.43 -3.42
N CYS A 58 6.82 -10.57 -4.37
CA CYS A 58 5.82 -9.73 -5.04
C CYS A 58 4.85 -10.53 -5.91
N ASP A 59 5.21 -11.73 -6.37
CA ASP A 59 4.27 -12.61 -7.05
C ASP A 59 3.18 -13.14 -6.10
N ASP A 60 3.54 -13.41 -4.83
CA ASP A 60 2.57 -13.79 -3.80
C ASP A 60 1.62 -12.63 -3.48
N VAL A 61 2.17 -11.41 -3.33
CA VAL A 61 1.37 -10.18 -3.17
C VAL A 61 0.41 -10.01 -4.36
N GLY A 62 0.89 -10.19 -5.59
CA GLY A 62 0.06 -10.10 -6.80
C GLY A 62 -1.06 -11.14 -6.83
N SER A 63 -0.77 -12.36 -6.37
CA SER A 63 -1.76 -13.43 -6.26
C SER A 63 -2.86 -13.10 -5.25
N ALA A 64 -2.49 -12.46 -4.13
CA ALA A 64 -3.39 -12.02 -3.09
C ALA A 64 -4.27 -10.82 -3.51
N LEU A 65 -3.72 -9.89 -4.32
CA LEU A 65 -4.49 -8.79 -4.93
C LEU A 65 -5.52 -9.29 -5.96
N GLY A 66 -5.35 -10.50 -6.49
CA GLY A 66 -6.26 -11.12 -7.43
C GLY A 66 -6.49 -10.27 -8.68
N GLY A 67 -7.75 -10.11 -9.08
CA GLY A 67 -8.13 -9.46 -10.33
C GLY A 67 -7.77 -7.97 -10.43
N VAL A 68 -7.33 -7.35 -9.34
CA VAL A 68 -6.91 -5.93 -9.32
C VAL A 68 -5.69 -5.69 -10.21
N VAL A 69 -4.77 -6.66 -10.30
CA VAL A 69 -3.54 -6.54 -11.10
C VAL A 69 -3.64 -7.25 -12.46
N ASP A 70 -4.83 -7.74 -12.84
CA ASP A 70 -5.03 -8.43 -14.11
C ASP A 70 -4.68 -7.53 -15.31
N GLY A 71 -3.89 -8.07 -16.24
CA GLY A 71 -3.43 -7.33 -17.43
C GLY A 71 -2.33 -6.30 -17.15
N LEU A 72 -1.84 -6.19 -15.92
CA LEU A 72 -0.67 -5.41 -15.58
C LEU A 72 0.57 -6.32 -15.47
N GLU A 73 1.75 -5.81 -15.81
CA GLU A 73 3.01 -6.54 -15.58
C GLU A 73 3.72 -5.99 -14.34
N LEU A 74 4.23 -6.89 -13.50
CA LEU A 74 5.11 -6.56 -12.39
C LEU A 74 6.35 -5.82 -12.91
N ARG A 75 6.73 -4.73 -12.24
CA ARG A 75 7.88 -3.91 -12.61
C ARG A 75 9.17 -4.48 -12.01
N ASP A 76 10.28 -4.33 -12.74
CA ASP A 76 11.61 -4.81 -12.34
C ASP A 76 12.16 -4.14 -11.06
N ASP A 77 11.66 -2.96 -10.70
CA ASP A 77 12.03 -2.23 -9.47
C ASP A 77 11.16 -2.62 -8.27
N SER A 78 10.25 -3.58 -8.43
CA SER A 78 9.55 -4.20 -7.32
C SER A 78 10.54 -4.93 -6.41
N THR A 79 10.39 -4.76 -5.10
CA THR A 79 11.29 -5.33 -4.10
C THR A 79 10.51 -6.05 -3.02
N PHE A 80 11.03 -7.20 -2.62
CA PHE A 80 10.58 -7.94 -1.45
C PHE A 80 11.81 -8.27 -0.62
N SER A 81 11.81 -7.90 0.66
CA SER A 81 12.95 -8.10 1.55
C SER A 81 12.48 -8.33 2.98
N GLY A 82 12.52 -9.60 3.41
CA GLY A 82 12.11 -9.99 4.75
C GLY A 82 10.65 -9.66 4.97
N ASP A 83 10.37 -8.73 5.88
CA ASP A 83 9.02 -8.34 6.28
C ASP A 83 8.48 -7.11 5.53
N GLN A 84 9.16 -6.67 4.46
CA GLN A 84 8.77 -5.50 3.67
C GLN A 84 8.63 -5.84 2.20
N ALA A 85 7.57 -5.33 1.59
CA ALA A 85 7.27 -5.42 0.18
C ALA A 85 6.98 -4.01 -0.38
N ASN A 86 7.57 -3.74 -1.54
CA ASN A 86 7.23 -2.62 -2.41
C ASN A 86 7.07 -3.20 -3.81
N CYS A 87 5.82 -3.55 -4.15
CA CYS A 87 5.50 -4.25 -5.38
C CYS A 87 4.70 -3.32 -6.30
N GLN A 88 5.10 -3.27 -7.56
CA GLN A 88 4.53 -2.33 -8.51
C GLN A 88 4.11 -3.06 -9.78
N TRP A 89 2.87 -2.84 -10.21
CA TRP A 89 2.34 -3.32 -11.48
C TRP A 89 1.95 -2.13 -12.34
N ALA A 90 2.12 -2.24 -13.65
CA ALA A 90 1.63 -1.20 -14.55
C ALA A 90 1.22 -1.77 -15.90
N THR A 91 0.47 -0.98 -16.67
CA THR A 91 0.12 -1.33 -18.05
C THR A 91 1.42 -1.65 -18.82
N PRO A 92 1.46 -2.77 -19.56
CA PRO A 92 2.60 -3.12 -20.40
C PRO A 92 2.92 -2.00 -21.39
N THR A 93 4.18 -1.62 -21.52
CA THR A 93 4.58 -0.51 -22.41
C THR A 93 4.30 -0.81 -23.88
N THR A 94 4.20 -2.08 -24.24
CA THR A 94 3.80 -2.57 -25.57
C THR A 94 2.31 -2.46 -25.84
N GLU A 95 1.49 -2.38 -24.79
CA GLU A 95 0.03 -2.33 -24.86
C GLU A 95 -0.52 -0.93 -24.57
N ALA A 96 0.28 -0.05 -23.96
CA ALA A 96 -0.04 1.37 -23.79
C ALA A 96 -0.02 2.11 -25.15
N THR A 97 -1.12 1.98 -25.90
CA THR A 97 -1.32 2.66 -27.19
C THR A 97 -1.70 4.12 -27.01
N ASP A 98 -2.47 4.44 -25.96
CA ASP A 98 -2.84 5.79 -25.57
C ASP A 98 -2.52 6.04 -24.09
N ALA A 99 -2.21 7.29 -23.75
CA ALA A 99 -1.85 7.67 -22.38
C ALA A 99 -3.03 7.49 -21.40
N ALA A 100 -4.26 7.47 -21.90
CA ALA A 100 -5.47 7.22 -21.13
C ALA A 100 -5.57 5.77 -20.61
N ASP A 101 -4.87 4.82 -21.25
CA ASP A 101 -4.92 3.39 -20.90
C ASP A 101 -3.85 2.99 -19.87
N VAL A 102 -3.08 3.96 -19.38
CA VAL A 102 -1.99 3.72 -18.43
C VAL A 102 -2.55 3.67 -17.03
N THR A 103 -2.45 2.49 -16.42
CA THR A 103 -2.75 2.23 -15.01
C THR A 103 -1.47 1.74 -14.32
N ALA A 104 -1.28 2.15 -13.07
CA ALA A 104 -0.24 1.64 -12.20
C ALA A 104 -0.81 1.34 -10.82
N ILE A 105 -0.40 0.22 -10.24
CA ILE A 105 -0.77 -0.20 -8.90
C ILE A 105 0.51 -0.40 -8.11
N VAL A 106 0.58 0.25 -6.94
CA VAL A 106 1.71 0.16 -6.02
C VAL A 106 1.19 -0.37 -4.70
N VAL A 107 1.82 -1.42 -4.20
CA VAL A 107 1.55 -1.97 -2.88
C VAL A 107 2.80 -1.84 -2.02
N LEU A 108 2.61 -1.20 -0.88
CA LEU A 108 3.57 -1.14 0.20
C LEU A 108 3.03 -1.97 1.34
N ALA A 109 3.78 -2.99 1.74
CA ALA A 109 3.40 -3.92 2.78
C ALA A 109 4.55 -4.00 3.78
N GLN A 110 4.25 -3.82 5.06
CA GLN A 110 5.20 -3.88 6.16
C GLN A 110 4.61 -4.74 7.26
N ARG A 111 5.12 -5.96 7.39
CA ARG A 111 4.78 -6.86 8.48
C ARG A 111 5.62 -6.48 9.70
N GLN A 112 4.97 -5.95 10.72
CA GLN A 112 5.63 -5.62 11.98
C GLN A 112 4.60 -5.53 13.09
N GLU A 113 4.99 -5.99 14.27
CA GLU A 113 4.15 -5.84 15.45
C GLU A 113 4.25 -4.39 15.95
N PHE A 114 3.11 -3.70 15.98
CA PHE A 114 3.00 -2.35 16.52
C PHE A 114 2.47 -2.37 17.95
N SER A 115 3.08 -1.59 18.83
CA SER A 115 2.49 -1.31 20.13
C SER A 115 1.29 -0.36 19.98
N ALA A 116 0.41 -0.28 20.99
CA ALA A 116 -0.71 0.67 20.97
C ALA A 116 -0.25 2.13 20.82
N ASP A 117 0.89 2.49 21.42
CA ASP A 117 1.49 3.81 21.28
C ASP A 117 1.98 4.05 19.85
N ASP A 118 2.60 3.05 19.22
CA ASP A 118 3.04 3.13 17.82
C ASP A 118 1.84 3.26 16.87
N ILE A 119 0.77 2.48 17.06
CA ILE A 119 -0.47 2.60 16.27
C ILE A 119 -1.04 4.02 16.38
N SER A 120 -1.09 4.57 17.61
CA SER A 120 -1.60 5.93 17.82
C SER A 120 -0.73 6.99 17.14
N ALA A 121 0.60 6.84 17.19
CA ALA A 121 1.54 7.75 16.55
C ALA A 121 1.43 7.67 15.01
N GLN A 122 1.35 6.46 14.47
CA GLN A 122 1.17 6.17 13.05
C GLN A 122 -0.15 6.72 12.52
N THR A 123 -1.24 6.49 13.24
CA THR A 123 -2.56 7.06 12.94
C THR A 123 -2.49 8.59 12.87
N SER A 124 -1.91 9.23 13.87
CA SER A 124 -1.76 10.69 13.90
C SER A 124 -0.92 11.23 12.72
N GLN A 125 0.11 10.48 12.30
CA GLN A 125 0.93 10.83 11.15
C GLN A 125 0.15 10.71 9.83
N ILE A 126 -0.62 9.63 9.66
CA ILE A 126 -1.44 9.38 8.47
C ILE A 126 -2.54 10.44 8.37
N GLU A 127 -3.29 10.69 9.44
CA GLU A 127 -4.35 11.72 9.50
C GLU A 127 -3.82 13.15 9.30
N GLY A 128 -2.55 13.39 9.65
CA GLY A 128 -1.87 14.66 9.39
C GLY A 128 -1.54 14.91 7.91
N THR A 129 -1.69 13.90 7.06
CA THR A 129 -1.44 14.01 5.61
C THR A 129 -2.64 14.64 4.90
N GLU A 130 -2.39 15.61 4.03
CA GLU A 130 -3.45 16.32 3.31
C GLU A 130 -4.30 15.38 2.46
N GLY A 131 -5.63 15.53 2.56
CA GLY A 131 -6.59 14.77 1.76
C GLY A 131 -6.79 13.31 2.21
N VAL A 132 -6.18 12.90 3.32
CA VAL A 132 -6.46 11.61 3.94
C VAL A 132 -7.74 11.71 4.77
N GLU A 133 -8.57 10.67 4.65
CA GLU A 133 -9.80 10.50 5.41
C GLU A 133 -9.77 9.15 6.12
N THR A 134 -10.24 9.13 7.37
CA THR A 134 -10.41 7.90 8.16
C THR A 134 -11.65 7.16 7.69
N VAL A 135 -11.52 5.88 7.39
CA VAL A 135 -12.62 5.03 6.91
C VAL A 135 -13.19 4.21 8.07
N ASP A 136 -14.50 4.32 8.27
CA ASP A 136 -15.25 3.50 9.22
C ASP A 136 -15.57 2.12 8.60
N ASP A 137 -14.61 1.20 8.68
CA ASP A 137 -14.75 -0.17 8.15
C ASP A 137 -14.75 -1.21 9.27
N SER A 138 -15.84 -1.98 9.38
CA SER A 138 -15.95 -3.03 10.40
C SER A 138 -14.93 -4.16 10.27
N ARG A 139 -14.36 -4.37 9.07
CA ARG A 139 -13.37 -5.43 8.81
C ARG A 139 -12.06 -5.15 9.54
N VAL A 140 -11.54 -3.93 9.41
CA VAL A 140 -10.30 -3.54 10.10
C VAL A 140 -10.49 -3.41 11.61
N GLN A 141 -11.68 -2.99 12.05
CA GLN A 141 -12.00 -2.91 13.47
C GLN A 141 -12.04 -4.29 14.13
N ALA A 142 -12.41 -5.34 13.39
CA ALA A 142 -12.48 -6.71 13.91
C ALA A 142 -11.14 -7.22 14.42
N PHE A 143 -10.02 -6.76 13.84
CA PHE A 143 -8.66 -7.08 14.28
C PHE A 143 -7.92 -5.88 14.89
N GLY A 144 -8.66 -4.88 15.37
CA GLY A 144 -8.11 -3.77 16.16
C GLY A 144 -7.27 -2.77 15.36
N GLY A 145 -7.47 -2.69 14.05
CA GLY A 145 -6.79 -1.72 13.18
C GLY A 145 -7.65 -0.51 12.81
N GLN A 146 -7.11 0.30 11.91
CA GLN A 146 -7.73 1.49 11.32
C GLN A 146 -7.45 1.55 9.82
N ALA A 147 -8.46 1.92 9.04
CA ALA A 147 -8.36 2.13 7.61
C ALA A 147 -8.42 3.63 7.28
N PHE A 148 -7.71 4.00 6.22
CA PHE A 148 -7.63 5.35 5.69
C PHE A 148 -7.75 5.31 4.18
N SER A 149 -8.27 6.38 3.60
CA SER A 149 -8.33 6.58 2.16
C SER A 149 -7.82 7.94 1.75
N GLN A 150 -7.27 8.04 0.55
CA GLN A 150 -6.84 9.29 -0.06
C GLN A 150 -7.20 9.26 -1.54
N SER A 151 -7.62 10.40 -2.09
CA SER A 151 -7.79 10.58 -3.53
C SER A 151 -7.12 11.88 -3.97
N VAL A 152 -6.34 11.81 -5.04
CA VAL A 152 -5.58 12.95 -5.55
C VAL A 152 -5.67 12.98 -7.06
N THR A 153 -6.08 14.12 -7.63
CA THR A 153 -6.02 14.38 -9.07
C THR A 153 -4.98 15.47 -9.34
N GLN A 154 -4.01 15.19 -10.20
CA GLN A 154 -2.99 16.14 -10.59
C GLN A 154 -2.57 15.93 -12.05
N GLN A 155 -2.54 17.02 -12.84
CA GLN A 155 -2.03 17.00 -14.21
C GLN A 155 -2.71 15.95 -15.14
N GLY A 156 -4.00 15.67 -14.92
CA GLY A 156 -4.75 14.68 -15.69
C GLY A 156 -4.43 13.23 -15.32
N ILE A 157 -3.88 13.01 -14.13
CA ILE A 157 -3.68 11.71 -13.49
C ILE A 157 -4.47 11.74 -12.19
N THR A 158 -5.28 10.72 -11.94
CA THR A 158 -5.99 10.53 -10.68
C THR A 158 -5.46 9.28 -9.98
N ALA A 159 -5.19 9.40 -8.69
CA ALA A 159 -4.81 8.30 -7.82
C ALA A 159 -5.85 8.12 -6.71
N SER A 160 -6.16 6.86 -6.39
CA SER A 160 -6.82 6.46 -5.16
C SER A 160 -5.84 5.62 -4.35
N ALA A 161 -5.81 5.83 -3.05
CA ALA A 161 -5.01 5.05 -2.14
C ALA A 161 -5.82 4.66 -0.91
N SER A 162 -5.60 3.44 -0.42
CA SER A 162 -6.09 2.99 0.87
C SER A 162 -4.92 2.49 1.71
N THR A 163 -4.93 2.82 2.99
CA THR A 163 -3.97 2.34 3.98
C THR A 163 -4.72 1.62 5.08
N VAL A 164 -4.29 0.40 5.39
CA VAL A 164 -4.75 -0.41 6.52
C VAL A 164 -3.60 -0.50 7.51
N LEU A 165 -3.80 0.06 8.70
CA LEU A 165 -2.89 -0.05 9.83
C LEU A 165 -3.50 -1.01 10.86
N SER A 166 -2.73 -2.01 11.28
CA SER A 166 -3.15 -3.01 12.26
C SER A 166 -2.07 -3.20 13.32
N PRO A 167 -2.34 -3.92 14.42
CA PRO A 167 -1.31 -4.38 15.33
C PRO A 167 -0.22 -5.24 14.66
N HIS A 168 -0.52 -5.88 13.54
CA HIS A 168 0.36 -6.85 12.87
C HIS A 168 1.10 -6.32 11.65
N GLY A 169 0.84 -5.07 11.28
CA GLY A 169 1.50 -4.44 10.14
C GLY A 169 0.70 -3.34 9.50
N LEU A 170 1.27 -2.82 8.41
CA LEU A 170 0.70 -1.77 7.59
C LEU A 170 0.68 -2.22 6.13
N VAL A 171 -0.44 -2.00 5.46
CA VAL A 171 -0.59 -2.17 4.02
C VAL A 171 -1.07 -0.85 3.44
N ALA A 172 -0.42 -0.36 2.40
CA ALA A 172 -0.92 0.73 1.57
C ALA A 172 -1.00 0.27 0.11
N VAL A 173 -2.19 0.38 -0.47
CA VAL A 173 -2.45 0.11 -1.89
C VAL A 173 -2.78 1.42 -2.55
N THR A 174 -2.04 1.76 -3.61
CA THR A 174 -2.34 2.93 -4.45
C THR A 174 -2.58 2.47 -5.88
N ALA A 175 -3.68 2.92 -6.48
CA ALA A 175 -3.95 2.79 -7.89
C ALA A 175 -3.95 4.16 -8.56
N THR A 176 -3.20 4.30 -9.64
CA THR A 176 -3.00 5.55 -10.38
C THR A 176 -3.36 5.34 -11.85
N GLY A 177 -4.15 6.23 -12.42
CA GLY A 177 -4.61 6.15 -13.80
C GLY A 177 -4.69 7.52 -14.45
N ALA A 178 -4.67 7.56 -15.77
CA ALA A 178 -4.89 8.78 -16.52
C ALA A 178 -6.39 9.14 -16.57
N GLY A 179 -6.68 10.43 -16.57
CA GLY A 179 -8.05 10.97 -16.59
C GLY A 179 -8.43 11.64 -15.28
N ASP A 180 -9.74 11.86 -15.13
CA ASP A 180 -10.32 12.54 -13.96
C ASP A 180 -10.72 11.54 -12.86
N ASP A 181 -10.90 10.26 -13.20
CA ASP A 181 -11.29 9.20 -12.28
C ASP A 181 -10.10 8.28 -11.93
N ALA A 182 -10.06 7.82 -10.68
CA ALA A 182 -9.08 6.82 -10.27
C ALA A 182 -9.41 5.47 -10.93
N PRO A 183 -8.40 4.65 -11.26
CA PRO A 183 -8.62 3.35 -11.89
C PRO A 183 -9.27 2.33 -10.95
N LEU A 184 -9.17 2.54 -9.63
CA LEU A 184 -9.85 1.77 -8.60
C LEU A 184 -10.60 2.71 -7.66
N SER A 185 -11.75 2.28 -7.18
CA SER A 185 -12.47 2.91 -6.07
C SER A 185 -11.78 2.66 -4.72
N THR A 186 -12.17 3.42 -3.70
CA THR A 186 -11.70 3.22 -2.32
C THR A 186 -12.01 1.82 -1.79
N ASP A 187 -13.18 1.28 -2.12
CA ASP A 187 -13.57 -0.07 -1.71
C ASP A 187 -12.66 -1.12 -2.37
N GLU A 188 -12.34 -0.96 -3.66
CA GLU A 188 -11.43 -1.87 -4.37
C GLU A 188 -10.00 -1.80 -3.82
N THR A 189 -9.48 -0.62 -3.47
CA THR A 189 -8.14 -0.50 -2.86
C THR A 189 -8.13 -1.01 -1.42
N LEU A 190 -9.24 -0.94 -0.68
CA LEU A 190 -9.38 -1.55 0.64
C LEU A 190 -9.46 -3.08 0.55
N ASP A 191 -10.27 -3.61 -0.36
CA ASP A 191 -10.40 -5.05 -0.61
C ASP A 191 -9.04 -5.66 -0.98
N ALA A 192 -8.29 -4.96 -1.85
CA ALA A 192 -6.93 -5.32 -2.20
C ALA A 192 -5.98 -5.33 -0.98
N ALA A 193 -6.11 -4.35 -0.08
CA ALA A 193 -5.30 -4.28 1.13
C ALA A 193 -5.65 -5.41 2.12
N TYR A 194 -6.95 -5.68 2.30
CA TYR A 194 -7.43 -6.76 3.15
C TYR A 194 -7.05 -8.15 2.64
N GLY A 195 -6.88 -8.31 1.32
CA GLY A 195 -6.39 -9.55 0.73
C GLY A 195 -4.98 -9.95 1.16
N LEU A 196 -4.24 -9.09 1.86
CA LEU A 196 -2.91 -9.39 2.44
C LEU A 196 -2.95 -9.74 3.93
N PHE A 197 -4.14 -9.89 4.50
CA PHE A 197 -4.37 -10.34 5.86
C PHE A 197 -5.21 -11.64 5.85
N ASP A 198 -4.89 -12.58 6.73
CA ASP A 198 -5.63 -13.86 6.94
C ASP A 198 -6.82 -13.69 7.90
#